data_AF-A5V1S2-F1
#
_entry.id   AF-A5V1S2-F1
#
_cell.length_a   1.000
_cell.length_b   1.000
_cell.length_c   1.000
_cell.angle_alpha   90.00
_cell.angle_beta   90.00
_cell.angle_gamma   90.00
#
_symmetry.space_group_name_H-M   'P 1'
#
loop_
_entity.id
_entity.type
_entity.pdbx_description
1 polymer ?
#
loop_
_entity_poly.entity_id
_entity_poly.type
_entity_poly.pdbx_seq_one_letter_code
_entity_poly.pdbx_strand_id
1 'polypeptide(L)'
;MCRERAMSMRYAHFQPLFRAGRLLLCMASLSFLLLAQTSDPSRCAAQGSCPVPAAYGRQPYPGELINAFDRAGTNRLGNEGPSLPQIWKGYPSSQARLVSPYVPCILLKVIGYTESAGWKQFAADYGRYGYTVVSADCGYGIMQITSGMGGGAGFEPGRVAAEPAYNIGTGARVLIQKWNSLNVYIGNNNPYVVEDWYYAVWAYNGWGWVNNPNRNCPDNNPNCGYAFNPFRPSFNGSQPRSWYPYQEIIWGYAGHPPSAGFWEAVPLTLPSRRSITNPPPPHIVTPRPSHGSCSVVYLPAILKNYPR
;
A
#
# COMPACT_ATOMS: atom_id res chain seq x y z
N MET A 1 14.17 -9.93 6.54
CA MET A 1 14.63 -9.50 5.19
C MET A 1 14.36 -8.01 5.05
N CYS A 2 15.35 -7.16 5.35
CA CYS A 2 15.29 -5.72 5.06
C CYS A 2 15.35 -5.58 3.54
N ARG A 3 14.36 -4.94 2.91
CA ARG A 3 14.28 -4.82 1.45
C ARG A 3 14.52 -3.37 1.08
N GLU A 4 15.54 -3.12 0.28
CA GLU A 4 15.73 -1.85 -0.40
C GLU A 4 14.54 -1.63 -1.35
N ARG A 5 13.89 -0.47 -1.26
CA ARG A 5 13.20 0.09 -2.42
C ARG A 5 14.26 0.26 -3.49
N ALA A 6 13.96 -0.16 -4.72
CA ALA A 6 14.81 0.13 -5.86
C ALA A 6 14.93 1.66 -6.01
N MET A 7 15.99 2.24 -5.46
CA MET A 7 16.44 3.57 -5.81
C MET A 7 16.99 3.50 -7.24
N SER A 8 16.58 4.49 -8.04
CA SER A 8 17.12 4.74 -9.37
C SER A 8 18.64 4.90 -9.26
N MET A 9 19.38 3.89 -9.71
CA MET A 9 20.84 3.95 -9.81
C MET A 9 21.22 4.98 -10.88
N ARG A 10 21.83 6.08 -10.44
CA ARG A 10 22.74 6.86 -11.30
C ARG A 10 24.02 6.04 -11.43
N TYR A 11 24.21 5.37 -12.56
CA TYR A 11 25.52 4.81 -12.89
C TYR A 11 26.35 5.82 -13.67
N ALA A 12 27.53 6.11 -13.11
CA ALA A 12 28.62 6.75 -13.81
C ALA A 12 29.11 5.85 -14.96
N HIS A 13 29.41 6.49 -16.10
CA HIS A 13 29.90 5.85 -17.31
C HIS A 13 31.23 5.11 -17.07
N PHE A 14 31.25 3.80 -17.36
CA PHE A 14 32.45 3.07 -17.75
C PHE A 14 32.17 2.40 -19.10
N GLN A 15 32.88 2.82 -20.14
CA GLN A 15 32.86 2.15 -21.45
C GLN A 15 33.77 0.91 -21.41
N PRO A 16 33.35 -0.25 -21.95
CA PRO A 16 34.27 -1.30 -22.32
C PRO A 16 34.50 -1.32 -23.84
N LEU A 17 35.78 -1.29 -24.21
CA LEU A 17 36.29 -1.57 -25.55
C LEU A 17 36.03 -3.05 -25.90
N PHE A 18 35.32 -3.29 -27.00
CA PHE A 18 35.19 -4.60 -27.61
C PHE A 18 36.51 -5.02 -28.26
N ARG A 19 37.00 -6.23 -27.93
CA ARG A 19 37.80 -7.05 -28.86
C ARG A 19 37.35 -8.50 -28.83
N ALA A 20 37.14 -9.01 -30.04
CA ALA A 20 36.62 -10.32 -30.38
C ALA A 20 37.60 -11.46 -30.05
N GLY A 21 37.07 -12.67 -29.83
CA GLY A 21 37.86 -13.90 -29.94
C GLY A 21 37.29 -15.14 -29.26
N ARG A 22 36.69 -16.00 -30.08
CA ARG A 22 36.67 -17.48 -29.99
C ARG A 22 35.89 -18.15 -28.82
N LEU A 23 34.76 -18.75 -29.18
CA LEU A 23 34.07 -19.79 -28.43
C LEU A 23 34.95 -21.07 -28.37
N LEU A 24 35.27 -21.53 -27.15
CA LEU A 24 35.56 -22.93 -26.86
C LEU A 24 34.54 -23.42 -25.83
N LEU A 25 33.85 -24.52 -26.15
CA LEU A 25 32.99 -25.27 -25.23
C LEU A 25 33.85 -25.91 -24.14
N CYS A 26 33.59 -25.56 -22.87
CA CYS A 26 33.97 -26.37 -21.72
C CYS A 26 32.71 -26.71 -20.93
N MET A 27 32.34 -27.99 -20.89
CA MET A 27 31.35 -28.51 -19.95
C MET A 27 31.94 -28.44 -18.54
N ALA A 28 31.41 -27.55 -17.71
CA ALA A 28 31.66 -27.54 -16.27
C ALA A 28 30.38 -27.96 -15.55
N SER A 29 30.41 -29.16 -14.98
CA SER A 29 29.44 -29.69 -14.03
C SER A 29 29.42 -28.80 -12.77
N LEU A 30 28.37 -27.98 -12.62
CA LEU A 30 28.14 -27.19 -11.41
C LEU A 30 27.39 -28.03 -10.37
N SER A 31 28.13 -28.50 -9.37
CA SER A 31 27.58 -28.99 -8.11
C SER A 31 26.88 -27.84 -7.39
N PHE A 32 25.56 -27.91 -7.24
CA PHE A 32 24.79 -26.96 -6.42
C PHE A 32 25.05 -27.25 -4.94
N LEU A 33 26.02 -26.53 -4.35
CA LEU A 33 26.09 -26.35 -2.91
C LEU A 33 24.89 -25.50 -2.47
N LEU A 34 23.92 -26.13 -1.79
CA LEU A 34 22.91 -25.42 -1.00
C LEU A 34 23.63 -24.69 0.15
N LEU A 35 23.97 -23.42 -0.06
CA LEU A 35 24.24 -22.52 1.05
C LEU A 35 22.90 -22.22 1.73
N ALA A 36 22.62 -22.91 2.83
CA ALA A 36 21.61 -22.49 3.77
C ALA A 36 22.01 -21.10 4.31
N GLN A 37 21.41 -20.05 3.75
CA GLN A 37 21.56 -18.69 4.26
C GLN A 37 20.85 -18.60 5.60
N THR A 38 21.60 -18.77 6.69
CA THR A 38 21.13 -18.41 8.02
C THR A 38 21.07 -16.88 8.07
N SER A 39 19.84 -16.34 8.15
CA SER A 39 19.63 -14.89 8.25
C SER A 39 20.01 -14.45 9.67
N ASP A 40 21.21 -13.90 9.80
CA ASP A 40 21.70 -13.26 11.02
C ASP A 40 20.80 -12.05 11.40
N PRO A 41 20.12 -12.05 12.57
CA PRO A 41 19.23 -10.98 13.01
C PRO A 41 19.93 -9.62 13.19
N SER A 42 21.26 -9.60 13.27
CA SER A 42 22.07 -8.39 13.50
C SER A 42 22.07 -7.39 12.34
N ARG A 43 21.57 -7.75 11.14
CA ARG A 43 21.50 -6.84 9.97
C ARG A 43 20.31 -5.88 9.98
N CYS A 44 19.53 -5.79 11.06
CA CYS A 44 18.58 -4.67 11.25
C CYS A 44 19.26 -3.38 11.77
N ALA A 45 20.58 -3.28 11.64
CA ALA A 45 21.41 -2.12 11.98
C ALA A 45 21.23 -0.90 11.03
N ALA A 46 20.06 -0.72 10.41
CA ALA A 46 19.68 0.54 9.75
C ALA A 46 19.15 1.58 10.76
N GLN A 47 19.45 1.43 12.05
CA GLN A 47 18.91 2.26 13.13
C GLN A 47 19.53 3.65 13.23
N GLY A 48 20.69 3.91 12.61
CA GLY A 48 21.51 5.10 12.92
C GLY A 48 20.89 6.46 12.59
N SER A 49 19.87 6.53 11.74
CA SER A 49 19.25 7.81 11.30
C SER A 49 17.74 7.87 11.42
N CYS A 50 17.06 6.75 11.73
CA CYS A 50 15.60 6.72 11.78
C CYS A 50 15.10 7.19 13.16
N PRO A 51 13.98 7.95 13.24
CA PRO A 51 13.64 8.69 14.47
C PRO A 51 13.27 7.84 15.70
N VAL A 52 12.93 6.56 15.50
CA VAL A 52 12.42 5.66 16.54
C VAL A 52 13.23 4.37 16.50
N PRO A 53 13.70 3.85 17.65
CA PRO A 53 14.34 2.54 17.68
C PRO A 53 13.36 1.44 17.27
N ALA A 54 13.85 0.43 16.55
CA ALA A 54 13.05 -0.76 16.26
C ALA A 54 12.71 -1.49 17.56
N ALA A 55 11.46 -1.90 17.73
CA ALA A 55 11.02 -2.69 18.88
C ALA A 55 11.23 -4.18 18.61
N TYR A 56 11.46 -4.97 19.66
CA TYR A 56 11.53 -6.42 19.58
C TYR A 56 10.18 -7.03 19.98
N GLY A 57 9.62 -7.91 19.15
CA GLY A 57 8.30 -8.48 19.43
C GLY A 57 7.96 -9.69 18.57
N ARG A 58 6.88 -10.37 18.95
CA ARG A 58 6.34 -11.54 18.25
C ARG A 58 5.57 -11.10 17.02
N GLN A 59 5.92 -11.64 15.86
CA GLN A 59 5.15 -11.48 14.64
C GLN A 59 3.80 -12.23 14.75
N PRO A 60 2.64 -11.54 14.73
CA PRO A 60 1.35 -12.20 14.82
C PRO A 60 1.04 -13.04 13.58
N TYR A 61 0.24 -14.09 13.73
CA TYR A 61 -0.30 -14.85 12.61
C TYR A 61 -1.33 -14.02 11.83
N PRO A 62 -1.54 -14.28 10.52
CA PRO A 62 -2.53 -13.58 9.72
C PRO A 62 -3.94 -13.56 10.35
N GLY A 63 -4.37 -14.68 10.94
CA GLY A 63 -5.67 -14.78 11.63
C GLY A 63 -5.85 -13.79 12.79
N GLU A 64 -4.78 -13.43 13.50
CA GLU A 64 -4.82 -12.42 14.57
C GLU A 64 -4.93 -11.00 13.99
N LEU A 65 -4.38 -10.77 12.79
CA LEU A 65 -4.31 -9.44 12.17
C LEU A 65 -5.59 -9.07 11.42
N ILE A 66 -6.35 -10.06 10.89
CA ILE A 66 -7.63 -9.80 10.21
C ILE A 66 -8.55 -8.94 11.07
N ASN A 67 -8.70 -9.31 12.35
CA ASN A 67 -9.54 -8.59 13.28
C ASN A 67 -9.01 -7.17 13.59
N ALA A 68 -7.69 -6.99 13.67
CA ALA A 68 -7.09 -5.67 13.86
C ALA A 68 -7.36 -4.75 12.66
N PHE A 69 -7.24 -5.26 11.42
CA PHE A 69 -7.60 -4.52 10.22
C PHE A 69 -9.08 -4.12 10.18
N ASP A 70 -9.98 -5.05 10.53
CA ASP A 70 -11.41 -4.78 10.51
C ASP A 70 -11.82 -3.76 11.57
N ARG A 71 -11.24 -3.85 12.78
CA ARG A 71 -11.45 -2.86 13.84
C ARG A 71 -10.84 -1.51 13.50
N ALA A 72 -9.66 -1.47 12.87
CA ALA A 72 -9.06 -0.21 12.42
C ALA A 72 -9.94 0.50 11.38
N GLY A 73 -10.41 -0.23 10.37
CA GLY A 73 -11.26 0.32 9.31
C GLY A 73 -12.61 0.82 9.79
N THR A 74 -13.13 0.26 10.89
CA THR A 74 -14.42 0.62 11.48
C THR A 74 -14.31 1.51 12.73
N ASN A 75 -13.12 2.04 13.02
CA ASN A 75 -12.86 2.89 14.20
C ASN A 75 -13.20 2.22 15.55
N ARG A 76 -12.84 0.94 15.70
CA ARG A 76 -13.13 0.07 16.86
C ARG A 76 -11.89 -0.45 17.59
N LEU A 77 -10.71 0.07 17.30
CA LEU A 77 -9.48 -0.31 18.02
C LEU A 77 -9.46 0.19 19.48
N GLY A 78 -10.20 1.24 19.80
CA GLY A 78 -10.13 1.86 21.12
C GLY A 78 -8.69 2.23 21.48
N ASN A 79 -8.22 1.82 22.66
CA ASN A 79 -6.88 2.12 23.15
C ASN A 79 -5.75 1.36 22.43
N GLU A 80 -6.08 0.32 21.63
CA GLU A 80 -5.10 -0.41 20.82
C GLU A 80 -4.63 0.39 19.59
N GLY A 81 -5.34 1.47 19.22
CA GLY A 81 -5.02 2.33 18.08
C GLY A 81 -4.92 3.82 18.46
N PRO A 82 -4.41 4.67 17.56
CA PRO A 82 -4.54 6.11 17.71
C PRO A 82 -5.99 6.55 17.47
N SER A 83 -6.36 7.71 18.01
CA SER A 83 -7.61 8.37 17.65
C SER A 83 -7.64 8.70 16.15
N LEU A 84 -8.72 8.36 15.47
CA LEU A 84 -8.91 8.68 14.05
C LEU A 84 -9.60 10.05 13.88
N PRO A 85 -9.13 10.92 12.97
CA PRO A 85 -9.82 12.17 12.66
C PRO A 85 -11.15 11.89 11.94
N GLN A 86 -12.12 12.79 12.09
CA GLN A 86 -13.36 12.75 11.30
C GLN A 86 -13.04 12.82 9.80
N ILE A 87 -13.94 12.27 8.97
CA ILE A 87 -13.74 12.18 7.52
C ILE A 87 -14.77 13.01 6.77
N TRP A 88 -14.32 13.75 5.76
CA TRP A 88 -15.21 14.51 4.87
C TRP A 88 -15.95 13.56 3.94
N LYS A 89 -17.27 13.73 3.86
CA LYS A 89 -18.15 13.01 2.93
C LYS A 89 -19.02 13.99 2.17
N GLY A 90 -19.19 13.77 0.87
CA GLY A 90 -20.08 14.54 0.01
C GLY A 90 -19.35 15.31 -1.07
N TYR A 91 -19.95 15.36 -2.24
CA TYR A 91 -19.58 16.19 -3.39
C TYR A 91 -20.87 16.58 -4.13
N PRO A 92 -21.04 17.82 -4.64
CA PRO A 92 -20.10 18.95 -4.55
C PRO A 92 -19.88 19.45 -3.12
N SER A 93 -18.93 20.37 -2.94
CA SER A 93 -18.52 20.88 -1.61
C SER A 93 -19.67 21.44 -0.76
N SER A 94 -20.75 21.93 -1.38
CA SER A 94 -21.97 22.35 -0.68
C SER A 94 -22.72 21.22 0.05
N GLN A 95 -22.43 19.96 -0.28
CA GLN A 95 -22.98 18.78 0.39
C GLN A 95 -22.00 18.13 1.37
N ALA A 96 -20.78 18.69 1.49
CA ALA A 96 -19.73 18.13 2.32
C ALA A 96 -20.08 18.22 3.80
N ARG A 97 -19.90 17.11 4.51
CA ARG A 97 -20.07 17.01 5.96
C ARG A 97 -19.04 16.08 6.57
N LEU A 98 -18.68 16.33 7.81
CA LEU A 98 -17.87 15.39 8.59
C LEU A 98 -18.74 14.22 9.05
N VAL A 99 -18.22 13.00 8.89
CA VAL A 99 -18.84 11.77 9.40
C VAL A 99 -17.85 11.00 10.27
N SER A 100 -18.35 9.98 10.97
CA SER A 100 -17.52 9.09 11.78
C SER A 100 -16.40 8.46 10.94
N PRO A 101 -15.17 8.30 11.51
CA PRO A 101 -14.05 7.74 10.78
C PRO A 101 -14.36 6.34 10.24
N TYR A 102 -14.02 6.12 8.99
CA TYR A 102 -14.16 4.83 8.32
C TYR A 102 -13.11 4.73 7.22
N VAL A 103 -12.47 3.57 7.09
CA VAL A 103 -11.61 3.21 5.95
C VAL A 103 -12.00 1.80 5.52
N PRO A 104 -12.24 1.54 4.22
CA PRO A 104 -12.56 0.20 3.77
C PRO A 104 -11.52 -0.83 4.22
N CYS A 105 -11.99 -1.86 4.92
CA CYS A 105 -11.13 -2.88 5.53
C CYS A 105 -10.27 -3.59 4.48
N ILE A 106 -10.82 -3.81 3.28
CA ILE A 106 -10.08 -4.39 2.16
C ILE A 106 -8.86 -3.53 1.78
N LEU A 107 -8.97 -2.20 1.82
CA LEU A 107 -7.84 -1.33 1.51
C LEU A 107 -6.77 -1.42 2.59
N LEU A 108 -7.13 -1.43 3.88
CA LEU A 108 -6.14 -1.59 4.95
C LEU A 108 -5.42 -2.94 4.86
N LYS A 109 -6.17 -4.03 4.64
CA LYS A 109 -5.62 -5.38 4.45
C LYS A 109 -4.63 -5.43 3.30
N VAL A 110 -5.02 -4.91 2.14
CA VAL A 110 -4.18 -4.97 0.93
C VAL A 110 -2.99 -4.01 1.03
N ILE A 111 -3.16 -2.80 1.56
CA ILE A 111 -2.06 -1.86 1.78
C ILE A 111 -1.06 -2.46 2.76
N GLY A 112 -1.50 -2.97 3.92
CA GLY A 112 -0.62 -3.61 4.88
C GLY A 112 0.15 -4.79 4.29
N TYR A 113 -0.50 -5.59 3.44
CA TYR A 113 0.20 -6.68 2.73
C TYR A 113 1.23 -6.14 1.74
N THR A 114 0.84 -5.11 0.99
CA THR A 114 1.62 -4.50 -0.08
C THR A 114 2.87 -3.80 0.43
N GLU A 115 2.77 -3.15 1.60
CA GLU A 115 3.81 -2.39 2.26
C GLU A 115 4.83 -3.30 2.97
N SER A 116 4.36 -4.31 3.71
CA SER A 116 5.23 -5.16 4.53
C SER A 116 5.53 -6.55 3.94
N ALA A 117 4.98 -6.87 2.76
CA ALA A 117 5.12 -8.16 2.09
C ALA A 117 4.71 -9.35 2.98
N GLY A 118 3.41 -9.46 3.28
CA GLY A 118 2.88 -10.52 4.15
C GLY A 118 2.61 -10.10 5.57
N TRP A 119 2.01 -8.92 5.76
CA TRP A 119 1.53 -8.45 7.06
C TRP A 119 2.59 -8.51 8.18
N LYS A 120 3.80 -8.05 7.87
CA LYS A 120 4.95 -8.11 8.77
C LYS A 120 5.08 -6.83 9.58
N GLN A 121 4.82 -6.92 10.89
CA GLN A 121 5.25 -5.91 11.85
C GLN A 121 6.72 -6.09 12.21
N PHE A 122 7.13 -7.34 12.43
CA PHE A 122 8.47 -7.72 12.84
C PHE A 122 9.13 -8.59 11.75
N ALA A 123 10.45 -8.47 11.61
CA ALA A 123 11.28 -9.19 10.65
C ALA A 123 11.49 -10.66 11.09
N ALA A 124 10.39 -11.39 11.27
CA ALA A 124 10.35 -12.77 11.73
C ALA A 124 9.22 -13.56 11.04
N ASP A 125 9.32 -14.88 11.08
CA ASP A 125 8.21 -15.77 10.71
C ASP A 125 7.04 -15.62 11.67
N TYR A 126 5.84 -15.98 11.22
CA TYR A 126 4.64 -15.89 12.06
C TYR A 126 4.81 -16.75 13.33
N GLY A 127 4.48 -16.17 14.49
CA GLY A 127 4.67 -16.78 15.80
C GLY A 127 6.11 -16.66 16.37
N ARG A 128 7.07 -16.17 15.59
CA ARG A 128 8.46 -15.97 16.03
C ARG A 128 8.71 -14.51 16.41
N TYR A 129 9.81 -14.28 17.14
CA TYR A 129 10.21 -12.95 17.59
C TYR A 129 11.27 -12.35 16.67
N GLY A 130 11.20 -11.04 16.47
CA GLY A 130 12.17 -10.27 15.71
C GLY A 130 12.04 -8.78 15.97
N TYR A 131 12.94 -8.00 15.39
CA TYR A 131 12.83 -6.54 15.42
C TYR A 131 11.82 -6.02 14.41
N THR A 132 11.24 -4.85 14.68
CA THR A 132 10.33 -4.16 13.76
C THR A 132 10.93 -4.09 12.36
N VAL A 133 10.10 -4.32 11.33
CA VAL A 133 10.49 -4.06 9.94
C VAL A 133 10.66 -2.56 9.77
N VAL A 134 11.89 -2.11 9.50
CA VAL A 134 12.20 -0.71 9.20
C VAL A 134 12.83 -0.64 7.80
N SER A 135 12.20 0.10 6.89
CA SER A 135 12.74 0.32 5.54
C SER A 135 13.82 1.40 5.52
N ALA A 136 14.56 1.48 4.40
CA ALA A 136 15.61 2.47 4.21
C ALA A 136 15.12 3.93 4.24
N ASP A 137 13.84 4.17 3.93
CA ASP A 137 13.17 5.47 4.06
C ASP A 137 12.49 5.65 5.44
N CYS A 138 12.91 4.88 6.44
CA CYS A 138 12.37 4.92 7.80
C CYS A 138 10.85 4.69 7.87
N GLY A 139 10.32 3.78 7.06
CA GLY A 139 8.96 3.26 7.17
C GLY A 139 8.91 2.10 8.17
N TYR A 140 7.97 2.15 9.11
CA TYR A 140 7.91 1.21 10.22
C TYR A 140 6.72 0.25 10.12
N GLY A 141 7.01 -1.04 10.31
CA GLY A 141 6.04 -2.08 10.58
C GLY A 141 5.08 -2.38 9.43
N ILE A 142 3.93 -2.95 9.79
CA ILE A 142 3.01 -3.57 8.83
C ILE A 142 2.44 -2.59 7.78
N MET A 143 2.21 -1.33 8.15
CA MET A 143 1.71 -0.27 7.27
C MET A 143 2.82 0.63 6.71
N GLN A 144 4.10 0.35 7.04
CA GLN A 144 5.28 1.16 6.66
C GLN A 144 5.09 2.66 6.91
N ILE A 145 4.75 3.02 8.15
CA ILE A 145 4.52 4.41 8.53
C ILE A 145 5.85 5.17 8.58
N THR A 146 6.01 6.20 7.75
CA THR A 146 7.21 7.05 7.71
C THR A 146 6.93 8.45 8.28
N SER A 147 5.92 9.14 7.74
CA SER A 147 5.60 10.52 8.13
C SER A 147 5.09 10.58 9.57
N GLY A 148 5.60 11.53 10.36
CA GLY A 148 5.20 11.71 11.76
C GLY A 148 5.95 10.85 12.77
N MET A 149 6.88 9.97 12.32
CA MET A 149 7.68 9.15 13.23
C MET A 149 8.65 9.94 14.11
N GLY A 150 8.94 11.21 13.78
CA GLY A 150 9.66 12.14 14.65
C GLY A 150 8.81 12.75 15.77
N GLY A 151 7.53 12.40 15.88
CA GLY A 151 6.60 12.97 16.85
C GLY A 151 5.72 14.10 16.29
N GLY A 152 4.75 14.57 17.10
CA GLY A 152 3.89 15.71 16.77
C GLY A 152 2.75 15.44 15.78
N ALA A 153 2.62 14.23 15.24
CA ALA A 153 1.58 13.88 14.25
C ALA A 153 0.24 13.40 14.85
N GLY A 154 0.10 13.47 16.19
CA GLY A 154 -1.09 13.03 16.91
C GLY A 154 -1.24 11.50 16.98
N PHE A 155 -0.12 10.78 16.97
CA PHE A 155 0.01 9.38 17.34
C PHE A 155 1.38 9.17 18.01
N GLU A 156 1.56 8.03 18.69
CA GLU A 156 2.75 7.67 19.45
C GLU A 156 3.73 6.84 18.60
N PRO A 157 4.90 7.38 18.18
CA PRO A 157 5.80 6.67 17.28
C PRO A 157 6.36 5.36 17.86
N GLY A 158 6.62 5.32 19.18
CA GLY A 158 7.05 4.09 19.85
C GLY A 158 6.04 2.95 19.74
N ARG A 159 4.74 3.26 19.83
CA ARG A 159 3.66 2.28 19.65
C ARG A 159 3.54 1.85 18.20
N VAL A 160 3.79 2.74 17.23
CA VAL A 160 3.84 2.37 15.80
C VAL A 160 4.94 1.32 15.54
N ALA A 161 6.10 1.44 16.19
CA ALA A 161 7.17 0.45 16.06
C ALA A 161 6.85 -0.88 16.79
N ALA A 162 6.22 -0.82 17.97
CA ALA A 162 6.05 -1.97 18.85
C ALA A 162 4.73 -2.73 18.70
N GLU A 163 3.64 -2.09 18.26
CA GLU A 163 2.30 -2.65 18.37
C GLU A 163 1.64 -2.81 16.99
N PRO A 164 1.41 -4.05 16.51
CA PRO A 164 0.79 -4.29 15.21
C PRO A 164 -0.57 -3.59 15.03
N ALA A 165 -1.45 -3.65 16.02
CA ALA A 165 -2.77 -3.01 15.94
C ALA A 165 -2.67 -1.48 15.89
N TYR A 166 -1.76 -0.89 16.67
CA TYR A 166 -1.52 0.54 16.65
C TYR A 166 -0.94 0.99 15.31
N ASN A 167 0.00 0.23 14.75
CA ASN A 167 0.56 0.49 13.42
C ASN A 167 -0.53 0.47 12.33
N ILE A 168 -1.41 -0.53 12.34
CA ILE A 168 -2.58 -0.62 11.43
C ILE A 168 -3.50 0.60 11.60
N GLY A 169 -3.83 0.95 12.85
CA GLY A 169 -4.65 2.13 13.15
C GLY A 169 -4.02 3.44 12.68
N THR A 170 -2.69 3.58 12.78
CA THR A 170 -1.95 4.72 12.23
C THR A 170 -2.01 4.75 10.70
N GLY A 171 -1.96 3.60 10.04
CA GLY A 171 -2.19 3.51 8.58
C GLY A 171 -3.60 3.99 8.19
N ALA A 172 -4.63 3.62 8.95
CA ALA A 172 -5.98 4.13 8.74
C ALA A 172 -6.08 5.65 8.95
N ARG A 173 -5.43 6.17 10.01
CA ARG A 173 -5.33 7.62 10.28
C ARG A 173 -4.68 8.37 9.12
N VAL A 174 -3.56 7.87 8.60
CA VAL A 174 -2.86 8.48 7.45
C VAL A 174 -3.74 8.48 6.21
N LEU A 175 -4.45 7.39 5.90
CA LEU A 175 -5.39 7.35 4.77
C LEU A 175 -6.50 8.41 4.89
N ILE A 176 -7.08 8.57 6.09
CA ILE A 176 -8.10 9.61 6.32
C ILE A 176 -7.50 11.01 6.15
N GLN A 177 -6.28 11.24 6.63
CA GLN A 177 -5.58 12.52 6.41
C GLN A 177 -5.37 12.80 4.93
N LYS A 178 -4.95 11.79 4.14
CA LYS A 178 -4.81 11.92 2.69
C LYS A 178 -6.14 12.24 2.04
N TRP A 179 -7.18 11.47 2.33
CA TRP A 179 -8.55 11.73 1.86
C TRP A 179 -8.99 13.16 2.14
N ASN A 180 -8.86 13.63 3.38
CA ASN A 180 -9.29 14.97 3.78
C ASN A 180 -8.43 16.10 3.20
N SER A 181 -7.19 15.82 2.80
CA SER A 181 -6.26 16.82 2.25
C SER A 181 -6.42 17.06 0.75
N LEU A 182 -7.13 16.19 0.05
CA LEU A 182 -7.28 16.25 -1.40
C LEU A 182 -8.47 17.13 -1.77
N ASN A 183 -8.30 17.96 -2.80
CA ASN A 183 -9.39 18.71 -3.44
C ASN A 183 -9.73 18.12 -4.82
N VAL A 184 -9.68 16.79 -4.90
CA VAL A 184 -10.06 16.00 -6.07
C VAL A 184 -10.90 14.82 -5.59
N TYR A 185 -12.01 14.56 -6.26
CA TYR A 185 -13.04 13.67 -5.75
C TYR A 185 -13.40 12.59 -6.76
N ILE A 186 -13.68 11.39 -6.27
CA ILE A 186 -14.36 10.37 -7.03
C ILE A 186 -15.78 10.26 -6.48
N GLY A 187 -16.75 10.18 -7.39
CA GLY A 187 -18.12 9.93 -7.00
C GLY A 187 -18.71 11.02 -6.14
N ASN A 188 -19.38 10.61 -5.06
CA ASN A 188 -19.95 11.54 -4.09
C ASN A 188 -19.02 11.74 -2.89
N ASN A 189 -17.73 11.45 -3.04
CA ASN A 189 -16.76 11.47 -1.96
C ASN A 189 -17.29 10.64 -0.78
N ASN A 190 -17.72 9.40 -1.04
CA ASN A 190 -18.37 8.56 -0.04
C ASN A 190 -17.36 7.56 0.54
N PRO A 191 -16.89 7.71 1.79
CA PRO A 191 -15.86 6.86 2.37
C PRO A 191 -16.28 5.38 2.48
N TYR A 192 -17.57 5.08 2.40
CA TYR A 192 -18.10 3.72 2.40
C TYR A 192 -18.04 3.03 1.03
N VAL A 193 -17.62 3.72 -0.05
CA VAL A 193 -17.42 3.14 -1.39
C VAL A 193 -15.92 2.98 -1.63
N VAL A 194 -15.45 1.76 -1.88
CA VAL A 194 -14.01 1.48 -1.98
C VAL A 194 -13.37 2.27 -3.12
N GLU A 195 -14.04 2.36 -4.27
CA GLU A 195 -13.52 3.03 -5.46
C GLU A 195 -13.33 4.53 -5.27
N ASP A 196 -14.12 5.15 -4.37
CA ASP A 196 -13.99 6.59 -4.11
C ASP A 196 -12.63 6.92 -3.44
N TRP A 197 -11.91 5.93 -2.89
CA TRP A 197 -10.60 6.08 -2.22
C TRP A 197 -9.39 6.12 -3.14
N TYR A 198 -9.56 5.94 -4.46
CA TYR A 198 -8.43 5.81 -5.40
C TYR A 198 -7.36 6.90 -5.23
N TYR A 199 -7.76 8.18 -5.14
CA TYR A 199 -6.80 9.27 -4.97
C TYR A 199 -6.14 9.27 -3.59
N ALA A 200 -6.85 8.89 -2.53
CA ALA A 200 -6.27 8.76 -1.21
C ALA A 200 -5.26 7.61 -1.14
N VAL A 201 -5.54 6.48 -1.82
CA VAL A 201 -4.59 5.35 -1.94
C VAL A 201 -3.35 5.76 -2.73
N TRP A 202 -3.52 6.50 -3.82
CA TRP A 202 -2.38 7.08 -4.53
C TRP A 202 -1.57 8.02 -3.61
N ALA A 203 -2.23 8.93 -2.91
CA ALA A 203 -1.57 9.86 -1.99
C ALA A 203 -0.92 9.18 -0.78
N TYR A 204 -1.33 7.97 -0.40
CA TYR A 204 -0.68 7.16 0.64
C TYR A 204 0.74 6.78 0.23
N ASN A 205 0.92 6.29 -1.01
CA ASN A 205 2.24 5.99 -1.56
C ASN A 205 3.06 7.25 -1.86
N GLY A 206 2.39 8.29 -2.34
CA GLY A 206 2.99 9.58 -2.66
C GLY A 206 2.24 10.28 -3.77
N TRP A 207 1.74 11.48 -3.50
CA TRP A 207 1.06 12.30 -4.50
C TRP A 207 2.08 12.92 -5.46
N GLY A 208 1.96 12.62 -6.76
CA GLY A 208 2.85 13.20 -7.76
C GLY A 208 2.81 12.48 -9.11
N TRP A 209 3.26 13.17 -10.16
CA TRP A 209 3.26 12.67 -11.53
C TRP A 209 4.05 11.37 -11.72
N VAL A 210 5.11 11.16 -10.93
CA VAL A 210 5.92 9.93 -10.96
C VAL A 210 5.08 8.66 -10.71
N ASN A 211 3.98 8.79 -9.98
CA ASN A 211 3.06 7.71 -9.62
C ASN A 211 1.75 7.71 -10.44
N ASN A 212 1.62 8.61 -11.43
CA ASN A 212 0.44 8.67 -12.28
C ASN A 212 0.40 7.47 -13.25
N PRO A 213 -0.74 6.76 -13.40
CA PRO A 213 -0.83 5.62 -14.32
C PRO A 213 -0.62 6.01 -15.79
N ASN A 214 -0.87 7.27 -16.15
CA ASN A 214 -0.66 7.87 -17.46
C ASN A 214 0.68 8.57 -17.61
N ARG A 215 1.62 8.35 -16.70
CA ARG A 215 3.00 8.77 -16.92
C ARG A 215 3.49 8.15 -18.22
N ASN A 216 3.66 8.99 -19.25
CA ASN A 216 4.25 8.57 -20.51
C ASN A 216 5.70 8.14 -20.24
N CYS A 217 6.01 6.91 -20.60
CA CYS A 217 7.34 6.57 -21.05
C CYS A 217 7.43 7.13 -22.48
N PRO A 218 8.35 8.06 -22.81
CA PRO A 218 8.59 8.40 -24.20
C PRO A 218 8.96 7.13 -24.95
N ASP A 219 8.37 6.90 -26.14
CA ASP A 219 8.50 5.65 -26.92
C ASP A 219 9.96 5.24 -27.21
N ASN A 220 10.92 6.15 -26.98
CA ASN A 220 12.34 5.98 -27.27
C ASN A 220 13.25 6.14 -26.04
N ASN A 221 12.74 6.04 -24.80
CA ASN A 221 13.58 6.11 -23.60
C ASN A 221 13.98 4.70 -23.10
N PRO A 222 15.20 4.21 -23.41
CA PRO A 222 15.67 2.89 -22.97
C PRO A 222 15.80 2.75 -21.43
N ASN A 223 15.80 3.86 -20.69
CA ASN A 223 15.86 3.86 -19.22
C ASN A 223 14.49 3.85 -18.52
N CYS A 224 13.37 4.00 -19.24
CA CYS A 224 12.04 3.99 -18.60
C CYS A 224 11.38 2.60 -18.51
N GLY A 225 11.90 1.59 -19.19
CA GLY A 225 11.36 0.22 -19.16
C GLY A 225 9.87 0.10 -19.53
N TYR A 226 9.30 -1.09 -19.36
CA TYR A 226 7.86 -1.37 -19.53
C TYR A 226 6.95 -0.70 -18.46
N ALA A 227 7.48 0.25 -17.68
CA ALA A 227 6.77 0.84 -16.55
C ALA A 227 5.50 1.56 -17.03
N PHE A 228 4.36 1.12 -16.52
CA PHE A 228 3.03 1.68 -16.78
C PHE A 228 2.62 1.66 -18.28
N ASN A 229 3.12 0.68 -19.05
CA ASN A 229 2.67 0.41 -20.43
C ASN A 229 1.13 0.33 -20.52
N PRO A 230 0.45 1.14 -21.35
CA PRO A 230 -1.01 1.16 -21.46
C PRO A 230 -1.69 -0.14 -21.90
N PHE A 231 -0.93 -1.06 -22.47
CA PHE A 231 -1.40 -2.38 -22.90
C PHE A 231 -1.00 -3.49 -21.92
N ARG A 232 -0.49 -3.17 -20.73
CA ARG A 232 -0.19 -4.17 -19.69
C ARG A 232 -1.48 -4.88 -19.23
N PRO A 233 -1.43 -6.18 -18.89
CA PRO A 233 -2.58 -6.86 -18.28
C PRO A 233 -2.91 -6.24 -16.92
N SER A 234 -4.05 -6.61 -16.32
CA SER A 234 -4.33 -6.21 -14.94
C SER A 234 -3.36 -6.92 -13.98
N PHE A 235 -2.91 -6.22 -12.95
CA PHE A 235 -2.06 -6.81 -11.91
C PHE A 235 -2.83 -7.89 -11.16
N ASN A 236 -2.23 -9.08 -10.99
CA ASN A 236 -2.80 -10.19 -10.24
C ASN A 236 -1.81 -10.82 -9.24
N GLY A 237 -0.69 -10.15 -8.98
CA GLY A 237 0.37 -10.64 -8.09
C GLY A 237 1.49 -11.43 -8.79
N SER A 238 1.29 -11.90 -10.03
CA SER A 238 2.32 -12.63 -10.79
C SER A 238 3.29 -11.74 -11.56
N GLN A 239 2.90 -10.50 -11.86
CA GLN A 239 3.71 -9.57 -12.65
C GLN A 239 4.73 -8.80 -11.78
N PRO A 240 5.82 -8.28 -12.39
CA PRO A 240 6.74 -7.38 -11.69
C PRO A 240 6.01 -6.12 -11.20
N ARG A 241 6.09 -5.85 -9.89
CA ARG A 241 5.44 -4.67 -9.29
C ARG A 241 5.90 -3.34 -9.90
N SER A 242 7.14 -3.26 -10.39
CA SER A 242 7.67 -2.06 -11.06
C SER A 242 6.95 -1.69 -12.35
N TRP A 243 6.11 -2.58 -12.89
CA TRP A 243 5.33 -2.31 -14.10
C TRP A 243 4.01 -1.61 -13.83
N TYR A 244 3.61 -1.49 -12.56
CA TYR A 244 2.30 -1.00 -12.14
C TYR A 244 2.44 0.14 -11.15
N PRO A 245 1.63 1.20 -11.29
CA PRO A 245 1.59 2.23 -10.27
C PRO A 245 0.89 1.68 -9.03
N TYR A 246 1.16 2.28 -7.88
CA TYR A 246 0.80 1.73 -6.58
C TYR A 246 -0.68 1.33 -6.45
N GLN A 247 -1.58 2.20 -6.88
CA GLN A 247 -3.02 1.98 -6.84
C GLN A 247 -3.47 0.78 -7.68
N GLU A 248 -2.81 0.48 -8.81
CA GLU A 248 -3.15 -0.72 -9.58
C GLU A 248 -2.66 -2.00 -8.90
N ILE A 249 -1.55 -1.93 -8.14
CA ILE A 249 -1.09 -3.03 -7.29
C ILE A 249 -2.12 -3.30 -6.18
N ILE A 250 -2.62 -2.25 -5.53
CA ILE A 250 -3.64 -2.37 -4.47
C ILE A 250 -4.94 -2.96 -5.04
N TRP A 251 -5.44 -2.48 -6.16
CA TRP A 251 -6.64 -3.04 -6.79
C TRP A 251 -6.43 -4.49 -7.23
N GLY A 252 -5.27 -4.80 -7.80
CA GLY A 252 -4.95 -6.14 -8.26
C GLY A 252 -4.89 -7.15 -7.11
N TYR A 253 -4.22 -6.82 -6.01
CA TYR A 253 -4.18 -7.68 -4.82
C TYR A 253 -5.54 -7.80 -4.13
N ALA A 254 -6.40 -6.77 -4.17
CA ALA A 254 -7.76 -6.89 -3.63
C ALA A 254 -8.52 -8.03 -4.31
N GLY A 255 -8.45 -8.13 -5.64
CA GLY A 255 -9.08 -9.20 -6.42
C GLY A 255 -8.30 -10.53 -6.44
N HIS A 256 -7.02 -10.51 -6.08
CA HIS A 256 -6.12 -11.68 -6.14
C HIS A 256 -5.32 -11.78 -4.84
N PRO A 257 -5.96 -12.19 -3.73
CA PRO A 257 -5.26 -12.42 -2.48
C PRO A 257 -4.16 -13.49 -2.68
N PRO A 258 -3.00 -13.35 -2.02
CA PRO A 258 -1.94 -14.35 -2.04
C PRO A 258 -2.40 -15.73 -1.57
N SER A 259 -3.35 -15.75 -0.64
CA SER A 259 -4.10 -16.93 -0.20
C SER A 259 -5.39 -16.51 0.52
N ALA A 260 -6.33 -17.45 0.66
CA ALA A 260 -7.58 -17.23 1.40
C ALA A 260 -7.35 -16.90 2.89
N GLY A 261 -6.15 -17.14 3.44
CA GLY A 261 -5.81 -16.83 4.83
C GLY A 261 -5.60 -15.34 5.11
N PHE A 262 -5.62 -14.48 4.09
CA PHE A 262 -5.48 -13.03 4.25
C PHE A 262 -6.83 -12.31 4.07
N TRP A 263 -7.46 -12.42 2.91
CA TRP A 263 -8.79 -11.86 2.66
C TRP A 263 -9.52 -12.62 1.55
N GLU A 264 -10.83 -12.51 1.56
CA GLU A 264 -11.68 -12.90 0.42
C GLU A 264 -11.46 -11.94 -0.74
N ALA A 265 -11.36 -12.50 -1.96
CA ALA A 265 -11.13 -11.72 -3.16
C ALA A 265 -12.25 -10.70 -3.41
N VAL A 266 -11.89 -9.45 -3.65
CA VAL A 266 -12.80 -8.37 -4.00
C VAL A 266 -12.33 -7.73 -5.31
N PRO A 267 -12.99 -7.99 -6.46
CA PRO A 267 -12.57 -7.47 -7.76
C PRO A 267 -12.94 -5.98 -7.90
N LEU A 268 -12.17 -5.12 -7.25
CA LEU A 268 -12.37 -3.67 -7.27
C LEU A 268 -12.26 -3.09 -8.69
N THR A 269 -13.01 -2.01 -8.96
CA THR A 269 -12.99 -1.37 -10.28
C THR A 269 -12.07 -0.17 -10.31
N LEU A 270 -11.13 -0.13 -11.26
CA LEU A 270 -10.27 1.03 -11.48
C LEU A 270 -11.02 2.13 -12.25
N PRO A 271 -10.74 3.42 -11.99
CA PRO A 271 -11.15 4.49 -12.89
C PRO A 271 -10.59 4.30 -14.29
N SER A 272 -11.34 4.76 -15.30
CA SER A 272 -10.82 4.82 -16.66
C SER A 272 -9.55 5.67 -16.68
N ARG A 273 -8.50 5.15 -17.33
CA ARG A 273 -7.25 5.89 -17.50
C ARG A 273 -7.48 7.25 -18.16
N ARG A 274 -8.45 7.37 -19.08
CA ARG A 274 -8.78 8.66 -19.72
C ARG A 274 -9.24 9.73 -18.73
N SER A 275 -9.80 9.32 -17.60
CA SER A 275 -10.28 10.21 -16.53
C SER A 275 -9.16 10.64 -15.57
N ILE A 276 -7.97 10.02 -15.63
CA ILE A 276 -6.84 10.32 -14.74
C ILE A 276 -5.86 11.27 -15.45
N THR A 277 -6.21 12.55 -15.54
CA THR A 277 -5.37 13.57 -16.20
C THR A 277 -4.24 14.07 -15.31
N ASN A 278 -3.39 14.98 -15.83
CA ASN A 278 -2.41 15.73 -15.06
C ASN A 278 -2.51 17.23 -15.39
N PRO A 279 -2.92 18.09 -14.43
CA PRO A 279 -3.39 17.75 -13.09
C PRO A 279 -4.66 16.87 -13.13
N PRO A 280 -4.95 16.07 -12.09
CA PRO A 280 -6.21 15.34 -12.01
C PRO A 280 -7.40 16.32 -12.03
N PRO A 281 -8.53 15.94 -12.65
CA PRO A 281 -9.69 16.82 -12.66
C PRO A 281 -10.28 16.92 -11.25
N PRO A 282 -11.03 18.00 -10.93
CA PRO A 282 -11.64 18.16 -9.60
C PRO A 282 -12.58 17.02 -9.22
N HIS A 283 -13.20 16.38 -10.22
CA HIS A 283 -14.15 15.30 -10.02
C HIS A 283 -14.15 14.30 -11.18
N ILE A 284 -14.29 13.03 -10.84
CA ILE A 284 -14.65 11.95 -11.78
C ILE A 284 -15.76 11.08 -11.19
N VAL A 285 -16.52 10.41 -12.05
CA VAL A 285 -17.59 9.50 -11.64
C VAL A 285 -17.04 8.25 -10.94
N THR A 286 -17.78 7.71 -9.96
CA THR A 286 -17.44 6.42 -9.33
C THR A 286 -17.37 5.32 -10.39
N PRO A 287 -16.24 4.61 -10.52
CA PRO A 287 -16.11 3.44 -11.37
C PRO A 287 -17.13 2.35 -11.01
N ARG A 288 -17.67 1.63 -12.01
CA ARG A 288 -18.69 0.59 -11.81
C ARG A 288 -18.23 -0.78 -12.32
N PRO A 289 -18.57 -1.88 -11.63
CA PRO A 289 -19.30 -1.94 -10.36
C PRO A 289 -18.49 -1.34 -9.20
N SER A 290 -19.18 -0.88 -8.15
CA SER A 290 -18.52 -0.29 -6.97
C SER A 290 -18.81 -1.13 -5.73
N HIS A 291 -17.89 -1.12 -4.76
CA HIS A 291 -17.91 -2.07 -3.65
C HIS A 291 -18.02 -1.37 -2.29
N GLY A 292 -18.63 -2.07 -1.34
CA GLY A 292 -18.49 -1.81 0.09
C GLY A 292 -17.35 -2.64 0.69
N SER A 293 -17.07 -2.45 1.98
CA SER A 293 -16.13 -3.28 2.72
C SER A 293 -16.57 -3.40 4.18
N CYS A 294 -15.86 -4.19 5.00
CA CYS A 294 -16.18 -4.37 6.42
C CYS A 294 -17.63 -4.85 6.70
N SER A 295 -18.21 -5.65 5.79
CA SER A 295 -19.61 -6.07 5.85
C SER A 295 -20.64 -4.92 5.83
N VAL A 296 -20.28 -3.75 5.30
CA VAL A 296 -21.25 -2.71 4.96
C VAL A 296 -22.02 -3.18 3.73
N VAL A 297 -23.12 -3.89 3.96
CA VAL A 297 -24.10 -4.23 2.92
C VAL A 297 -24.87 -2.96 2.59
N TYR A 298 -24.69 -2.42 1.39
CA TYR A 298 -25.58 -1.39 0.89
C TYR A 298 -26.93 -2.02 0.57
N LEU A 299 -27.98 -1.63 1.30
CA LEU A 299 -29.32 -1.76 0.73
C LEU A 299 -29.37 -0.83 -0.50
N PRO A 300 -29.73 -1.33 -1.69
CA PRO A 300 -29.90 -0.47 -2.86
C PRO A 300 -30.95 0.60 -2.52
N ALA A 301 -30.75 1.81 -3.03
CA ALA A 301 -31.57 3.00 -2.75
C ALA A 301 -33.05 2.90 -3.21
N ILE A 302 -33.56 1.71 -3.55
CA ILE A 302 -34.89 1.45 -4.10
C ILE A 302 -35.97 1.28 -3.01
N LEU A 303 -35.63 1.29 -1.71
CA LEU A 303 -36.62 1.22 -0.62
C LEU A 303 -36.95 2.57 0.03
N LYS A 304 -36.87 3.67 -0.72
CA LYS A 304 -37.39 4.97 -0.26
C LYS A 304 -38.72 5.30 -0.97
N ASN A 305 -39.73 4.46 -0.75
CA ASN A 305 -41.11 4.77 -1.09
C ASN A 305 -42.03 4.50 0.11
N TYR A 306 -42.94 5.46 0.33
CA TYR A 306 -44.07 5.57 1.27
C TYR A 306 -43.81 6.29 2.61
N PRO A 307 -44.68 7.28 2.90
CA PRO A 307 -45.98 6.99 3.54
C PRO A 307 -47.17 7.10 2.59
N ARG A 308 -48.27 6.44 3.00
CA ARG A 308 -49.60 6.50 2.37
C ARG A 308 -50.17 7.91 2.37
#